data_AF-A0A0B0DG62-F1
#
_entry.id   AF-A0A0B0DG62-F1
#
_cell.length_a   1.000
_cell.length_b   1.000
_cell.length_c   1.000
_cell.angle_alpha   90.00
_cell.angle_beta   90.00
_cell.angle_gamma   90.00
#
_symmetry.space_group_name_H-M   'P 1'
#
loop_
_entity.id
_entity.type
_entity.pdbx_description
1 polymer ?
#
loop_
_entity_poly.entity_id
_entity_poly.type
_entity_poly.pdbx_seq_one_letter_code
_entity_poly.pdbx_strand_id
1 'polypeptide(L)'
;MSSSTRAVFAHRYMRIILLAAFCAPFVAAVGYLRESTRPVEFAVSMVAYALAGAIVALPRWDGSQFPVLPTALASVLFLVAAQQGYSATPVTLQAGQTPWFHLGFIALLFGLGMRRRPGWAFVVWLGVSVLSVSRWPVVNGVIMPIEAYHVVGIAMVLVTWMVERQYDFFQRRRQDTQRLLATARSHDEAEKGMRYASNRRVDEVRRLAGGLLEQIAKDSSEVTDYDVQQFRLTEAQLRDSIRGRSIATPYVLELTRAARARGISVDILDERGSVPSPEVMEATAQQLAAILAAAESGAVTVRALPPGDPTAVFIVHDSQDPDADPVAVEIADGTGAVSVF
;
A
#
# COMPACT_ATOMS: atom_id res chain seq x y z
N MET A 1 -11.78 -7.53 -13.28
CA MET A 1 -12.18 -7.10 -11.92
C MET A 1 -11.77 -8.20 -10.97
N SER A 2 -10.75 -8.01 -10.13
CA SER A 2 -10.24 -9.10 -9.29
C SER A 2 -11.36 -9.61 -8.37
N SER A 3 -11.54 -10.92 -8.33
CA SER A 3 -12.49 -11.60 -7.46
C SER A 3 -11.99 -11.53 -6.02
N SER A 4 -12.03 -10.33 -5.42
CA SER A 4 -11.64 -10.15 -4.03
C SER A 4 -12.69 -10.83 -3.15
N THR A 5 -12.32 -11.97 -2.59
CA THR A 5 -13.09 -12.71 -1.59
C THR A 5 -13.37 -11.81 -0.38
N ARG A 6 -14.64 -11.64 0.01
CA ARG A 6 -15.02 -10.79 1.15
C ARG A 6 -15.44 -11.65 2.34
N ALA A 7 -14.62 -11.64 3.40
CA ALA A 7 -14.81 -12.47 4.59
C ALA A 7 -16.19 -12.30 5.28
N VAL A 8 -16.79 -11.11 5.23
CA VAL A 8 -18.14 -10.85 5.80
C VAL A 8 -19.23 -11.66 5.11
N PHE A 9 -19.03 -12.05 3.85
CA PHE A 9 -19.95 -12.88 3.08
C PHE A 9 -19.55 -14.37 3.09
N ALA A 10 -18.45 -14.71 3.76
CA ALA A 10 -17.97 -16.07 3.92
C ALA A 10 -18.45 -16.62 5.27
N HIS A 11 -19.48 -17.46 5.29
CA HIS A 11 -20.01 -17.99 6.54
C HIS A 11 -20.40 -19.46 6.42
N ARG A 12 -19.76 -20.31 7.24
CA ARG A 12 -19.93 -21.78 7.21
C ARG A 12 -21.37 -22.24 7.45
N TYR A 13 -22.15 -21.47 8.21
CA TYR A 13 -23.54 -21.79 8.51
C TYR A 13 -24.53 -21.26 7.46
N MET A 14 -24.11 -20.44 6.50
CA MET A 14 -25.02 -19.81 5.53
C MET A 14 -25.75 -20.84 4.67
N ARG A 15 -25.04 -21.89 4.25
CA ARG A 15 -25.63 -23.03 3.55
C ARG A 15 -26.73 -23.70 4.38
N ILE A 16 -26.48 -23.93 5.67
CA ILE A 16 -27.44 -24.61 6.57
C ILE A 16 -28.68 -23.73 6.78
N ILE A 17 -28.47 -22.43 7.05
CA ILE A 17 -29.56 -21.47 7.28
C ILE A 17 -30.47 -21.39 6.04
N LEU A 18 -29.88 -21.22 4.86
CA LEU A 18 -30.67 -21.14 3.63
C LEU A 18 -31.34 -22.47 3.29
N LEU A 19 -30.64 -23.60 3.40
CA LEU A 19 -31.27 -24.90 3.18
C LEU A 19 -32.44 -25.11 4.14
N ALA A 20 -32.31 -24.77 5.41
CA ALA A 20 -33.41 -24.87 6.38
C ALA A 20 -34.60 -23.97 5.99
N ALA A 21 -34.33 -22.72 5.60
CA ALA A 21 -35.36 -21.77 5.18
C ALA A 21 -36.08 -22.20 3.88
N PHE A 22 -35.38 -22.89 2.96
CA PHE A 22 -35.99 -23.46 1.77
C PHE A 22 -36.75 -24.76 2.06
N CYS A 23 -36.19 -25.65 2.88
CA CYS A 23 -36.77 -26.96 3.17
C CYS A 23 -38.05 -26.88 4.00
N ALA A 24 -38.15 -25.97 4.98
CA ALA A 24 -39.32 -25.85 5.85
C ALA A 24 -40.66 -25.68 5.07
N PRO A 25 -40.81 -24.69 4.17
CA PRO A 25 -42.03 -24.55 3.36
C PRO A 25 -42.16 -25.65 2.30
N PHE A 26 -41.05 -26.22 1.82
CA PHE A 26 -41.11 -27.34 0.86
C PHE A 26 -41.75 -28.58 1.49
N VAL A 27 -41.36 -28.93 2.71
CA VAL A 27 -41.95 -30.05 3.46
C VAL A 27 -43.43 -29.81 3.73
N ALA A 28 -43.81 -28.59 4.11
CA ALA A 28 -45.22 -28.23 4.27
C ALA A 28 -45.99 -28.37 2.94
N ALA A 29 -45.41 -27.92 1.82
CA ALA A 29 -46.02 -28.02 0.50
C ALA A 29 -46.27 -29.46 0.05
N VAL A 30 -45.39 -30.41 0.37
CA VAL A 30 -45.60 -31.85 0.07
C VAL A 30 -46.93 -32.34 0.66
N GLY A 31 -47.30 -31.87 1.85
CA GLY A 31 -48.58 -32.22 2.48
C GLY A 31 -49.80 -31.71 1.70
N TYR A 32 -49.72 -30.50 1.15
CA TYR A 32 -50.81 -29.86 0.41
C TYR A 32 -50.95 -30.31 -1.04
N LEU A 33 -49.94 -30.99 -1.61
CA LEU A 33 -49.93 -31.37 -3.03
C LEU A 33 -51.14 -32.25 -3.40
N ARG A 34 -51.55 -33.17 -2.52
CA ARG A 34 -52.68 -34.09 -2.77
C ARG A 34 -54.05 -33.41 -2.69
N GLU A 35 -54.12 -32.30 -1.96
CA GLU A 35 -55.35 -31.52 -1.73
C GLU A 35 -55.50 -30.39 -2.75
N SER A 36 -54.46 -30.12 -3.54
CA SER A 36 -54.46 -29.06 -4.55
C SER A 36 -55.42 -29.37 -5.69
N THR A 37 -56.25 -28.40 -6.04
CA THR A 37 -57.12 -28.44 -7.23
C THR A 37 -56.33 -28.35 -8.55
N ARG A 38 -55.06 -27.93 -8.48
CA ARG A 38 -54.14 -27.76 -9.61
C ARG A 38 -52.80 -28.45 -9.33
N PRO A 39 -52.78 -29.80 -9.31
CA PRO A 39 -51.63 -30.57 -8.82
C PRO A 39 -50.40 -30.47 -9.74
N VAL A 40 -50.60 -30.25 -11.05
CA VAL A 40 -49.48 -30.13 -12.00
C VAL A 40 -48.75 -28.82 -11.80
N GLU A 41 -49.48 -27.70 -11.72
CA GLU A 41 -48.94 -26.37 -11.46
C GLU A 41 -48.25 -26.32 -10.09
N PHE A 42 -48.86 -26.92 -9.08
CA PHE A 42 -48.26 -27.01 -7.75
C PHE A 42 -46.96 -27.84 -7.77
N ALA A 43 -46.92 -28.97 -8.48
CA ALA A 43 -45.71 -29.78 -8.63
C ALA A 43 -44.59 -29.02 -9.39
N VAL A 44 -44.92 -28.32 -10.49
CA VAL A 44 -43.96 -27.47 -11.21
C VAL A 44 -43.41 -26.38 -10.31
N SER A 45 -44.28 -25.75 -9.51
CA SER A 45 -43.90 -24.74 -8.52
C SER A 45 -42.88 -25.29 -7.52
N MET A 46 -43.16 -26.47 -6.95
CA MET A 46 -42.27 -27.14 -5.99
C MET A 46 -40.91 -27.50 -6.59
N VAL A 47 -40.87 -28.04 -7.81
CA VAL A 47 -39.62 -28.41 -8.48
C VAL A 47 -38.78 -27.17 -8.78
N ALA A 48 -39.38 -26.14 -9.38
CA ALA A 48 -38.68 -24.90 -9.72
C ALA A 48 -38.16 -24.18 -8.46
N TYR A 49 -38.96 -24.17 -7.38
CA TYR A 49 -38.58 -23.65 -6.07
C TYR A 49 -37.37 -24.39 -5.48
N ALA A 50 -37.39 -25.72 -5.47
CA ALA A 50 -36.33 -26.55 -4.93
C ALA A 50 -35.01 -26.36 -5.71
N LEU A 51 -35.10 -26.28 -7.04
CA LEU A 51 -33.94 -26.02 -7.90
C LEU A 51 -33.36 -24.63 -7.65
N ALA A 52 -34.20 -23.59 -7.56
CA ALA A 52 -33.74 -22.23 -7.24
C ALA A 52 -33.02 -22.18 -5.89
N GLY A 53 -33.60 -22.81 -4.86
CA GLY A 53 -32.99 -22.91 -3.53
C GLY A 53 -31.67 -23.69 -3.56
N ALA A 54 -31.61 -24.81 -4.25
CA ALA A 54 -30.39 -25.62 -4.39
C ALA A 54 -29.26 -24.84 -5.07
N ILE A 55 -29.55 -24.14 -6.17
CA ILE A 55 -28.57 -23.34 -6.91
C ILE A 55 -27.96 -22.25 -6.02
N VAL A 56 -28.76 -21.58 -5.18
CA VAL A 56 -28.27 -20.48 -4.33
C VAL A 56 -27.62 -21.00 -3.03
N ALA A 57 -28.17 -22.04 -2.41
CA ALA A 57 -27.76 -22.49 -1.08
C ALA A 57 -26.56 -23.45 -1.09
N LEU A 58 -26.48 -24.38 -2.06
CA LEU A 58 -25.48 -25.46 -2.07
C LEU A 58 -24.03 -25.03 -2.38
N PRO A 59 -23.77 -24.13 -3.35
CA PRO A 59 -22.40 -23.75 -3.66
C PRO A 59 -21.68 -23.16 -2.45
N ARG A 60 -20.35 -23.29 -2.41
CA ARG A 60 -19.54 -22.81 -1.28
C ARG A 60 -19.78 -21.31 -1.02
N TRP A 61 -19.87 -20.96 0.26
CA TRP A 61 -20.02 -19.59 0.75
C TRP A 61 -18.65 -19.08 1.16
N ASP A 62 -17.80 -18.86 0.16
CA ASP A 62 -16.43 -18.36 0.34
C ASP A 62 -16.36 -16.82 0.36
N GLY A 63 -17.47 -16.13 0.06
CA GLY A 63 -17.53 -14.67 -0.01
C GLY A 63 -17.10 -14.10 -1.38
N SER A 64 -16.87 -14.95 -2.37
CA SER A 64 -16.75 -14.55 -3.78
C SER A 64 -18.09 -14.08 -4.33
N GLN A 65 -18.04 -13.24 -5.38
CA GLN A 65 -19.25 -12.83 -6.07
C GLN A 65 -19.81 -14.00 -6.86
N PHE A 66 -21.09 -14.30 -6.65
CA PHE A 66 -21.71 -15.46 -7.28
C PHE A 66 -21.83 -15.29 -8.81
N PRO A 67 -21.60 -16.33 -9.64
CA PRO A 67 -21.61 -16.19 -11.09
C PRO A 67 -22.99 -15.77 -11.65
N VAL A 68 -23.01 -15.03 -12.77
CA VAL A 68 -24.24 -14.44 -13.34
C VAL A 68 -25.22 -15.53 -13.79
N LEU A 69 -24.74 -16.56 -14.50
CA LEU A 69 -25.58 -17.61 -15.07
C LEU A 69 -26.43 -18.35 -14.01
N PRO A 70 -25.85 -18.91 -12.91
CA PRO A 70 -26.64 -19.54 -11.86
C PRO A 70 -27.53 -18.53 -11.12
N THR A 71 -27.12 -17.26 -10.97
CA THR A 71 -28.01 -16.21 -10.44
C THR A 71 -29.25 -16.01 -11.31
N ALA A 72 -29.07 -15.85 -12.62
CA ALA A 72 -30.15 -15.66 -13.57
C ALA A 72 -31.07 -16.88 -13.60
N LEU A 73 -30.48 -18.09 -13.65
CA LEU A 73 -31.23 -19.34 -13.64
C LEU A 73 -32.05 -19.49 -12.36
N ALA A 74 -31.47 -19.27 -11.18
CA ALA A 74 -32.20 -19.34 -9.91
C ALA A 74 -33.33 -18.28 -9.84
N SER A 75 -33.08 -17.07 -10.35
CA SER A 75 -34.07 -15.99 -10.39
C SER A 75 -35.25 -16.36 -11.28
N VAL A 76 -34.99 -16.87 -12.49
CA VAL A 76 -36.03 -17.31 -13.43
C VAL A 76 -36.81 -18.49 -12.87
N LEU A 77 -36.12 -19.50 -12.33
CA LEU A 77 -36.76 -20.66 -11.70
C LEU A 77 -37.66 -20.23 -10.53
N PHE A 78 -37.24 -19.27 -9.73
CA PHE A 78 -38.08 -18.78 -8.64
C PHE A 78 -39.29 -17.99 -9.13
N LEU A 79 -39.16 -17.19 -10.19
CA LEU A 79 -40.31 -16.51 -10.80
C LEU A 79 -41.32 -17.50 -11.39
N VAL A 80 -40.83 -18.58 -12.02
CA VAL A 80 -41.68 -19.71 -12.45
C VAL A 80 -42.35 -20.35 -11.25
N ALA A 81 -41.59 -20.61 -10.17
CA ALA A 81 -42.15 -21.18 -8.95
C ALA A 81 -43.26 -20.31 -8.36
N ALA A 82 -43.04 -19.00 -8.26
CA ALA A 82 -44.02 -18.05 -7.75
C ALA A 82 -45.27 -17.99 -8.64
N GLN A 83 -45.11 -17.90 -9.97
CA GLN A 83 -46.22 -17.88 -10.91
C GLN A 83 -47.10 -19.12 -10.78
N GLN A 84 -46.49 -20.31 -10.80
CA GLN A 84 -47.20 -21.57 -10.71
C GLN A 84 -47.80 -21.77 -9.31
N GLY A 85 -47.08 -21.38 -8.26
CA GLY A 85 -47.55 -21.44 -6.88
C GLY A 85 -48.77 -20.55 -6.66
N TYR A 86 -48.78 -19.35 -7.23
CA TYR A 86 -49.95 -18.48 -7.22
C TYR A 86 -51.12 -19.04 -8.00
N SER A 87 -50.89 -19.65 -9.17
CA SER A 87 -51.98 -20.26 -9.94
C SER A 87 -52.65 -21.42 -9.21
N ALA A 88 -51.94 -22.10 -8.31
CA ALA A 88 -52.45 -23.19 -7.48
C ALA A 88 -52.96 -22.73 -6.09
N THR A 89 -52.77 -21.45 -5.73
CA THR A 89 -53.19 -20.90 -4.43
C THR A 89 -54.48 -20.08 -4.59
N PRO A 90 -55.62 -20.50 -4.01
CA PRO A 90 -56.86 -19.77 -4.11
C PRO A 90 -56.73 -18.36 -3.48
N VAL A 91 -57.39 -17.38 -4.09
CA VAL A 91 -57.47 -16.01 -3.58
C VAL A 91 -58.70 -15.89 -2.69
N THR A 92 -58.51 -15.45 -1.45
CA THR A 92 -59.63 -15.11 -0.55
C THR A 92 -59.65 -13.61 -0.23
N LEU A 93 -60.70 -13.11 0.41
CA LEU A 93 -60.78 -11.72 0.89
C LEU A 93 -60.09 -11.52 2.26
N GLN A 94 -59.57 -12.58 2.89
CA GLN A 94 -58.89 -12.45 4.17
C GLN A 94 -57.55 -11.73 3.99
N ALA A 95 -57.34 -10.70 4.82
CA ALA A 95 -56.05 -10.02 4.89
C ALA A 95 -54.98 -10.93 5.51
N GLY A 96 -53.72 -10.74 5.11
CA GLY A 96 -52.58 -11.47 5.67
C GLY A 96 -52.34 -12.84 5.05
N GLN A 97 -52.88 -13.11 3.87
CA GLN A 97 -52.55 -14.32 3.12
C GLN A 97 -51.05 -14.39 2.86
N THR A 98 -50.50 -15.59 2.98
CA THR A 98 -49.11 -15.89 2.65
C THR A 98 -49.07 -17.11 1.73
N PRO A 99 -48.43 -17.01 0.54
CA PRO A 99 -48.26 -18.18 -0.30
C PRO A 99 -47.31 -19.16 0.40
N TRP A 100 -47.44 -20.43 0.06
CA TRP A 100 -46.64 -21.50 0.65
C TRP A 100 -45.13 -21.25 0.51
N PHE A 101 -44.69 -20.60 -0.57
CA PHE A 101 -43.29 -20.31 -0.87
C PHE A 101 -42.74 -19.04 -0.20
N HIS A 102 -43.52 -18.29 0.60
CA HIS A 102 -43.13 -16.97 1.10
C HIS A 102 -41.80 -16.96 1.87
N LEU A 103 -41.53 -17.97 2.71
CA LEU A 103 -40.28 -18.03 3.47
C LEU A 103 -39.08 -18.24 2.55
N GLY A 104 -39.22 -19.10 1.53
CA GLY A 104 -38.19 -19.29 0.52
C GLY A 104 -38.00 -18.09 -0.39
N PHE A 105 -39.03 -17.28 -0.61
CA PHE A 105 -38.90 -15.99 -1.29
C PHE A 105 -37.98 -15.07 -0.51
N ILE A 106 -38.23 -14.88 0.79
CA ILE A 106 -37.35 -14.06 1.65
C ILE A 106 -35.94 -14.65 1.72
N ALA A 107 -35.81 -15.97 1.82
CA ALA A 107 -34.53 -16.67 1.83
C ALA A 107 -33.77 -16.49 0.51
N LEU A 108 -34.45 -16.49 -0.64
CA LEU A 108 -33.84 -16.23 -1.93
C LEU A 108 -33.30 -14.80 -2.01
N LEU A 109 -34.11 -13.81 -1.62
CA LEU A 109 -33.70 -12.41 -1.62
C LEU A 109 -32.47 -12.18 -0.73
N PHE A 110 -32.51 -12.72 0.49
CA PHE A 110 -31.37 -12.71 1.40
C PHE A 110 -30.15 -13.41 0.79
N GLY A 111 -30.34 -14.60 0.23
CA GLY A 111 -29.30 -15.39 -0.41
C GLY A 111 -28.64 -14.64 -1.56
N LEU A 112 -29.41 -14.06 -2.48
CA LEU A 112 -28.90 -13.26 -3.60
C LEU A 112 -28.18 -11.99 -3.13
N GLY A 113 -28.70 -11.31 -2.11
CA GLY A 113 -28.04 -10.17 -1.48
C GLY A 113 -26.68 -10.54 -0.89
N MET A 114 -26.62 -11.60 -0.08
CA MET A 114 -25.37 -12.12 0.51
C MET A 114 -24.41 -12.72 -0.52
N ARG A 115 -24.93 -13.18 -1.66
CA ARG A 115 -24.17 -13.59 -2.86
C ARG A 115 -23.65 -12.40 -3.69
N ARG A 116 -23.83 -11.16 -3.20
CA ARG A 116 -23.39 -9.91 -3.83
C ARG A 116 -24.05 -9.67 -5.19
N ARG A 117 -25.35 -9.95 -5.23
CA ARG A 117 -26.24 -9.73 -6.38
C ARG A 117 -27.51 -8.98 -5.95
N PRO A 118 -27.42 -7.83 -5.22
CA PRO A 118 -28.60 -7.12 -4.72
C PRO A 118 -29.53 -6.64 -5.84
N GLY A 119 -29.00 -6.31 -7.02
CA GLY A 119 -29.82 -5.95 -8.19
C GLY A 119 -30.71 -7.11 -8.67
N TRP A 120 -30.21 -8.35 -8.64
CA TRP A 120 -31.02 -9.53 -8.98
C TRP A 120 -32.05 -9.85 -7.90
N ALA A 121 -31.69 -9.67 -6.62
CA ALA A 121 -32.65 -9.76 -5.53
C ALA A 121 -33.81 -8.77 -5.73
N PHE A 122 -33.50 -7.52 -6.09
CA PHE A 122 -34.52 -6.52 -6.41
C PHE A 122 -35.40 -6.91 -7.60
N VAL A 123 -34.82 -7.44 -8.68
CA VAL A 123 -35.57 -7.92 -9.86
C VAL A 123 -36.54 -9.04 -9.49
N VAL A 124 -36.09 -10.03 -8.70
CA VAL A 124 -36.96 -11.13 -8.23
C VAL A 124 -38.05 -10.59 -7.31
N TRP A 125 -37.71 -9.70 -6.38
CA TRP A 125 -38.69 -9.06 -5.51
C TRP A 125 -39.77 -8.31 -6.31
N LEU A 126 -39.35 -7.53 -7.30
CA LEU A 126 -40.24 -6.77 -8.17
C LEU A 126 -41.15 -7.71 -8.98
N GLY A 127 -40.58 -8.76 -9.58
CA GLY A 127 -41.34 -9.74 -10.34
C GLY A 127 -42.40 -10.43 -9.50
N VAL A 128 -42.04 -10.96 -8.32
CA VAL A 128 -43.01 -11.59 -7.41
C VAL A 128 -44.06 -10.59 -6.93
N SER A 129 -43.68 -9.33 -6.64
CA SER A 129 -44.61 -8.29 -6.22
C SER A 129 -45.62 -7.93 -7.32
N VAL A 130 -45.19 -7.85 -8.58
CA VAL A 130 -46.09 -7.62 -9.72
C VAL A 130 -47.08 -8.78 -9.87
N LEU A 131 -46.59 -10.03 -9.76
CA LEU A 131 -47.46 -11.21 -9.77
C LEU A 131 -48.48 -11.17 -8.62
N SER A 132 -48.06 -10.79 -7.41
CA SER A 132 -48.94 -10.61 -6.25
C SER A 132 -50.01 -9.54 -6.48
N VAL A 133 -49.63 -8.35 -6.93
CA VAL A 133 -50.58 -7.25 -7.09
C VAL A 133 -51.60 -7.57 -8.18
N SER A 134 -51.21 -8.31 -9.23
CA SER A 134 -52.13 -8.72 -10.31
C SER A 134 -53.27 -9.65 -9.88
N ARG A 135 -53.12 -10.33 -8.74
CA ARG A 135 -54.14 -11.24 -8.16
C ARG A 135 -54.97 -10.60 -7.05
N TRP A 136 -54.67 -9.37 -6.65
CA TRP A 136 -55.41 -8.71 -5.56
C TRP A 136 -56.85 -8.41 -5.99
N PRO A 137 -57.84 -8.79 -5.16
CA PRO A 137 -59.24 -8.60 -5.51
C PRO A 137 -59.61 -7.11 -5.53
N VAL A 138 -60.48 -6.73 -6.46
CA VAL A 138 -61.06 -5.38 -6.53
C VAL A 138 -62.46 -5.43 -5.94
N VAL A 139 -62.66 -4.71 -4.83
CA VAL A 139 -63.95 -4.62 -4.14
C VAL A 139 -64.39 -3.16 -4.20
N ASN A 140 -65.59 -2.91 -4.74
CA ASN A 140 -66.14 -1.55 -4.90
C ASN A 140 -65.19 -0.57 -5.62
N GLY A 141 -64.47 -1.05 -6.65
CA GLY A 141 -63.52 -0.25 -7.42
C GLY A 141 -62.17 0.01 -6.73
N VAL A 142 -61.94 -0.54 -5.53
CA VAL A 142 -60.69 -0.40 -4.79
C VAL A 142 -59.94 -1.73 -4.76
N ILE A 143 -58.63 -1.69 -5.08
CA ILE A 143 -57.75 -2.85 -4.96
C ILE A 143 -57.53 -3.15 -3.47
N MET A 144 -57.86 -4.37 -3.04
CA MET A 144 -57.70 -4.79 -1.65
C MET A 144 -56.36 -5.54 -1.46
N PRO A 145 -55.41 -5.00 -0.68
CA PRO A 145 -54.17 -5.71 -0.38
C PRO A 145 -54.45 -6.91 0.52
N ILE A 146 -54.16 -8.11 0.01
CA ILE A 146 -54.36 -9.37 0.74
C ILE A 146 -53.05 -9.97 1.27
N GLU A 147 -51.89 -9.50 0.81
CA GLU A 147 -50.55 -10.02 1.16
C GLU A 147 -49.62 -8.90 1.65
N ALA A 148 -48.91 -9.12 2.77
CA ALA A 148 -48.00 -8.12 3.36
C ALA A 148 -46.50 -8.48 3.29
N TYR A 149 -46.16 -9.73 2.95
CA TYR A 149 -44.78 -10.22 3.04
C TYR A 149 -43.81 -9.53 2.05
N HIS A 150 -44.31 -8.84 1.02
CA HIS A 150 -43.50 -8.02 0.12
C HIS A 150 -42.78 -6.89 0.85
N VAL A 151 -43.36 -6.37 1.94
CA VAL A 151 -42.72 -5.34 2.79
C VAL A 151 -41.47 -5.91 3.47
N VAL A 152 -41.56 -7.15 3.97
CA VAL A 152 -40.40 -7.87 4.52
C VAL A 152 -39.37 -8.14 3.42
N GLY A 153 -39.84 -8.48 2.22
CA GLY A 153 -39.00 -8.69 1.05
C GLY A 153 -38.17 -7.45 0.67
N ILE A 154 -38.77 -6.27 0.58
CA ILE A 154 -38.04 -5.05 0.23
C ILE A 154 -37.08 -4.64 1.36
N ALA A 155 -37.49 -4.80 2.62
CA ALA A 155 -36.61 -4.58 3.76
C ALA A 155 -35.37 -5.49 3.68
N MET A 156 -35.54 -6.76 3.29
CA MET A 156 -34.42 -7.69 3.10
C MET A 156 -33.46 -7.26 1.98
N VAL A 157 -34.00 -6.80 0.84
CA VAL A 157 -33.19 -6.25 -0.26
C VAL A 157 -32.40 -5.02 0.19
N LEU A 158 -33.04 -4.11 0.93
CA LEU A 158 -32.39 -2.90 1.45
C LEU A 158 -31.30 -3.22 2.47
N VAL A 159 -31.56 -4.12 3.41
CA VAL A 159 -30.58 -4.54 4.43
C VAL A 159 -29.35 -5.17 3.76
N THR A 160 -29.55 -6.11 2.84
CA THR A 160 -28.42 -6.76 2.16
C THR A 160 -27.63 -5.79 1.28
N TRP A 161 -28.30 -4.86 0.60
CA TRP A 161 -27.66 -3.78 -0.15
C TRP A 161 -26.84 -2.85 0.74
N MET A 162 -27.38 -2.46 1.90
CA MET A 162 -26.70 -1.60 2.87
C MET A 162 -25.46 -2.27 3.45
N VAL A 163 -25.53 -3.57 3.79
CA VAL A 163 -24.37 -4.35 4.26
C VAL A 163 -23.24 -4.33 3.22
N GLU A 164 -23.55 -4.53 1.94
CA GLU A 164 -22.55 -4.47 0.87
C GLU A 164 -21.91 -3.07 0.75
N ARG A 165 -22.72 -2.01 0.79
CA ARG A 165 -22.25 -0.62 0.68
C ARG A 165 -21.40 -0.20 1.89
N GLN A 166 -21.80 -0.60 3.10
CA GLN A 166 -21.08 -0.27 4.32
C GLN A 166 -19.73 -0.99 4.37
N TYR A 167 -19.66 -2.25 3.92
CA TYR A 167 -18.39 -2.95 3.80
C TYR A 167 -17.43 -2.24 2.85
N ASP A 168 -17.92 -1.79 1.68
CA ASP A 168 -17.10 -1.07 0.70
C ASP A 168 -16.60 0.27 1.23
N PHE A 169 -17.44 0.99 1.97
CA PHE A 169 -17.03 2.21 2.64
C PHE A 169 -15.91 1.96 3.66
N PHE A 170 -16.05 0.95 4.52
CA PHE A 170 -15.03 0.64 5.53
C PHE A 170 -13.70 0.21 4.91
N GLN A 171 -13.72 -0.59 3.84
CA GLN A 171 -12.49 -1.02 3.18
C GLN A 171 -11.75 0.14 2.50
N ARG A 172 -12.49 1.03 1.82
CA ARG A 172 -11.89 2.25 1.24
C ARG A 172 -11.28 3.13 2.32
N ARG A 173 -12.01 3.38 3.41
CA ARG A 173 -11.50 4.16 4.54
C ARG A 173 -10.24 3.55 5.14
N ARG A 174 -10.19 2.23 5.30
CA ARG A 174 -9.01 1.51 5.81
C ARG A 174 -7.81 1.67 4.89
N GLN A 175 -7.99 1.57 3.58
CA GLN A 175 -6.93 1.78 2.58
C GLN A 175 -6.42 3.23 2.61
N ASP A 176 -7.31 4.21 2.70
CA ASP A 176 -6.93 5.63 2.77
C ASP A 176 -6.15 5.93 4.07
N THR A 177 -6.60 5.41 5.21
CA THR A 177 -5.87 5.52 6.48
C THR A 177 -4.48 4.89 6.38
N GLN A 178 -4.35 3.72 5.75
CA GLN A 178 -3.04 3.07 5.56
C GLN A 178 -2.11 3.90 4.67
N ARG A 179 -2.62 4.51 3.59
CA ARG A 179 -1.85 5.41 2.72
C ARG A 179 -1.36 6.66 3.46
N LEU A 180 -2.24 7.28 4.26
CA LEU A 180 -1.88 8.43 5.09
C LEU A 180 -0.80 8.07 6.11
N LEU A 181 -0.93 6.93 6.80
CA LEU A 181 0.09 6.46 7.75
C LEU A 181 1.42 6.16 7.08
N ALA A 182 1.43 5.56 5.88
CA ALA A 182 2.64 5.31 5.13
C ALA A 182 3.36 6.61 4.73
N THR A 183 2.60 7.61 4.27
CA THR A 183 3.14 8.94 3.89
C THR A 183 3.68 9.69 5.11
N ALA A 184 3.00 9.60 6.26
CA ALA A 184 3.47 10.22 7.50
C ALA A 184 4.78 9.59 7.98
N ARG A 185 4.93 8.26 7.88
CA ARG A 185 6.18 7.55 8.24
C ARG A 185 7.34 7.97 7.36
N SER A 186 7.14 8.06 6.05
CA SER A 186 8.22 8.48 5.14
C SER A 186 8.69 9.91 5.40
N HIS A 187 7.77 10.81 5.79
CA HIS A 187 8.13 12.19 6.14
C HIS A 187 8.90 12.26 7.46
N ASP A 188 8.47 11.51 8.49
CA ASP A 188 9.16 11.44 9.78
C ASP A 188 10.57 10.82 9.66
N GLU A 189 10.72 9.78 8.83
CA GLU A 189 12.03 9.17 8.54
C GLU A 189 12.97 10.14 7.82
N ALA A 190 12.47 10.87 6.82
CA ALA A 190 13.26 11.90 6.13
C ALA A 190 13.66 13.04 7.08
N GLU A 191 12.74 13.51 7.92
CA GLU A 191 13.01 14.56 8.91
C GLU A 191 14.06 14.11 9.94
N LYS A 192 13.93 12.88 10.47
CA LYS A 192 14.93 12.30 11.36
C LYS A 192 16.29 12.20 10.67
N GLY A 193 16.34 11.72 9.42
CA GLY A 193 17.58 11.63 8.64
C GLY A 193 18.29 12.99 8.51
N MET A 194 17.54 14.04 8.18
CA MET A 194 18.07 15.41 8.09
C MET A 194 18.59 15.91 9.44
N ARG A 195 17.84 15.70 10.53
CA ARG A 195 18.28 16.09 11.89
C ARG A 195 19.54 15.36 12.33
N TYR A 196 19.63 14.05 12.08
CA TYR A 196 20.83 13.27 12.38
C TYR A 196 22.06 13.75 11.59
N ALA A 197 21.89 14.03 10.30
CA ALA A 197 22.96 14.58 9.46
C ALA A 197 23.43 15.97 9.96
N SER A 198 22.48 16.85 10.32
CA SER A 198 22.78 18.17 10.88
C SER A 198 23.55 18.07 12.20
N ASN A 199 23.09 17.23 13.13
CA ASN A 199 23.75 17.06 14.43
C ASN A 199 25.18 16.52 14.27
N ARG A 200 25.38 15.52 13.40
CA ARG A 200 26.72 15.01 13.10
C ARG A 200 27.66 16.10 12.57
N ARG A 201 27.14 17.01 11.73
CA ARG A 201 27.93 18.12 11.21
C ARG A 201 28.37 19.08 12.31
N VAL A 202 27.46 19.41 13.24
CA VAL A 202 27.77 20.27 14.38
C VAL A 202 28.82 19.64 15.28
N ASP A 203 28.70 18.34 15.58
CA ASP A 203 29.67 17.62 16.40
C ASP A 203 31.06 17.56 15.75
N GLU A 204 31.12 17.36 14.42
CA GLU A 204 32.36 17.37 13.65
C GLU A 204 33.07 18.73 13.73
N VAL A 205 32.33 19.83 13.50
CA VAL A 205 32.86 21.20 13.61
C VAL A 205 33.36 21.47 15.02
N ARG A 206 32.58 21.08 16.04
CA ARG A 206 32.94 21.27 17.45
C ARG A 206 34.22 20.52 17.81
N ARG A 207 34.42 19.30 17.31
CA ARG A 207 35.63 18.51 17.53
C ARG A 207 36.86 19.17 16.93
N LEU A 208 36.74 19.78 15.74
CA LEU A 208 37.86 20.38 15.02
C LEU A 208 38.23 21.77 15.53
N ALA A 209 37.25 22.64 15.75
CA ALA A 209 37.48 24.06 16.05
C ALA A 209 37.15 24.46 17.49
N GLY A 210 36.47 23.60 18.26
CA GLY A 210 35.91 23.96 19.56
C GLY A 210 36.95 24.49 20.55
N GLY A 211 38.09 23.82 20.69
CA GLY A 211 39.15 24.23 21.60
C GLY A 211 39.76 25.59 21.23
N LEU A 212 39.99 25.84 19.94
CA LEU A 212 40.54 27.11 19.44
C LEU A 212 39.54 28.27 19.60
N LEU A 213 38.26 28.03 19.33
CA LEU A 213 37.20 29.03 19.56
C LEU A 213 37.03 29.34 21.05
N GLU A 214 37.17 28.34 21.92
CA GLU A 214 37.14 28.53 23.37
C GLU A 214 38.35 29.31 23.89
N GLN A 215 39.53 29.05 23.34
CA GLN A 215 40.74 29.84 23.60
C GLN A 215 40.51 31.30 23.22
N ILE A 216 40.04 31.60 22.00
CA ILE A 216 39.73 32.97 21.55
C ILE A 216 38.69 33.64 22.46
N ALA A 217 37.70 32.90 22.95
CA ALA A 217 36.64 33.45 23.77
C ALA A 217 37.05 33.74 25.22
N LYS A 218 38.03 33.01 25.77
CA LYS A 218 38.39 33.05 27.20
C LYS A 218 39.76 33.66 27.48
N ASP A 219 40.69 33.55 26.54
CA ASP A 219 42.04 34.06 26.68
C ASP A 219 42.12 35.50 26.15
N SER A 220 42.61 36.41 26.98
CA SER A 220 42.78 37.83 26.65
C SER A 220 44.23 38.19 26.30
N SER A 221 45.12 37.20 26.21
CA SER A 221 46.50 37.40 25.76
C SER A 221 46.57 37.85 24.29
N GLU A 222 47.67 38.49 23.91
CA GLU A 222 47.88 38.86 22.51
C GLU A 222 48.03 37.60 21.65
N VAL A 223 47.34 37.59 20.50
CA VAL A 223 47.40 36.51 19.54
C VAL A 223 48.80 36.43 18.94
N THR A 224 49.48 35.30 19.14
CA THR A 224 50.83 35.09 18.62
C THR A 224 50.81 34.63 17.16
N ASP A 225 51.94 34.74 16.46
CA ASP A 225 52.08 34.20 15.10
C ASP A 225 51.84 32.67 15.05
N TYR A 226 52.16 31.97 16.13
CA TYR A 226 51.88 30.55 16.28
C TYR A 226 50.36 30.27 16.32
N ASP A 227 49.60 31.08 17.07
CA ASP A 227 48.14 30.96 17.15
C ASP A 227 47.50 31.21 15.79
N VAL A 228 47.94 32.26 15.08
CA VAL A 228 47.48 32.56 13.71
C VAL A 228 47.72 31.38 12.77
N GLN A 229 48.88 30.72 12.88
CA GLN A 229 49.18 29.53 12.09
C GLN A 229 48.23 28.37 12.43
N GLN A 230 47.95 28.11 13.71
CA GLN A 230 47.03 27.05 14.12
C GLN A 230 45.58 27.33 13.67
N PHE A 231 45.14 28.59 13.69
CA PHE A 231 43.82 28.97 13.18
C PHE A 231 43.71 28.74 11.68
N ARG A 232 44.71 29.15 10.89
CA ARG A 232 44.73 28.92 9.43
C ARG A 232 44.74 27.43 9.08
N LEU A 233 45.51 26.62 9.80
CA LEU A 233 45.53 25.16 9.58
C LEU A 233 44.17 24.52 9.88
N THR A 234 43.50 24.93 10.96
CA THR A 234 42.18 24.39 11.32
C THR A 234 41.08 24.88 10.37
N GLU A 235 41.15 26.12 9.90
CA GLU A 235 40.25 26.65 8.88
C GLU A 235 40.40 25.88 7.55
N ALA A 236 41.64 25.66 7.10
CA ALA A 236 41.91 24.86 5.91
C ALA A 236 41.39 23.42 6.06
N GLN A 237 41.60 22.79 7.21
CA GLN A 237 41.08 21.45 7.51
C GLN A 237 39.54 21.41 7.48
N LEU A 238 38.87 22.45 7.98
CA LEU A 238 37.41 22.57 7.94
C LEU A 238 36.90 22.78 6.52
N ARG A 239 37.61 23.59 5.71
CA ARG A 239 37.29 23.82 4.31
C ARG A 239 37.40 22.52 3.50
N ASP A 240 38.43 21.72 3.78
CA ASP A 240 38.62 20.42 3.13
C ASP A 240 37.56 19.40 3.55
N SER A 241 37.13 19.37 4.82
CA SER A 241 36.02 18.49 5.23
C SER A 241 34.67 18.91 4.63
N ILE A 242 34.55 20.17 4.18
CA ILE A 242 33.41 20.65 3.40
C ILE A 242 33.55 20.31 1.92
N ARG A 243 34.71 20.54 1.31
CA ARG A 243 34.92 20.38 -0.14
C ARG A 243 35.22 18.95 -0.56
N GLY A 244 35.97 18.20 0.24
CA GLY A 244 36.41 16.84 -0.03
C GLY A 244 35.48 15.74 0.50
N ARG A 245 34.44 16.09 1.27
CA ARG A 245 33.35 15.24 1.80
C ARG A 245 33.70 13.74 1.91
N SER A 246 33.50 12.96 0.84
CA SER A 246 33.64 11.50 0.84
C SER A 246 35.07 10.98 0.95
N ILE A 247 36.07 11.74 0.47
CA ILE A 247 37.48 11.38 0.49
C ILE A 247 38.26 12.03 1.65
N ALA A 248 37.67 13.01 2.33
CA ALA A 248 38.25 13.73 3.47
C ALA A 248 38.18 12.94 4.78
N THR A 249 38.77 11.75 4.82
CA THR A 249 38.85 10.93 6.04
C THR A 249 39.73 11.59 7.11
N PRO A 250 39.58 11.25 8.40
CA PRO A 250 40.44 11.79 9.46
C PRO A 250 41.94 11.63 9.17
N TYR A 251 42.33 10.50 8.60
CA TYR A 251 43.72 10.22 8.23
C TYR A 251 44.21 11.11 7.08
N VAL A 252 43.40 11.27 6.02
CA VAL A 252 43.71 12.19 4.90
C VAL A 252 43.82 13.63 5.39
N LEU A 253 42.93 14.07 6.27
CA LEU A 253 42.99 15.41 6.86
C LEU A 253 44.24 15.62 7.74
N GLU A 254 44.71 14.60 8.45
CA GLU A 254 45.99 14.65 9.18
C GLU A 254 47.19 14.77 8.26
N LEU A 255 47.25 13.95 7.20
CA LEU A 255 48.33 14.00 6.22
C LEU A 255 48.44 15.38 5.56
N THR A 256 47.31 15.93 5.14
CA THR A 256 47.25 17.26 4.50
C THR A 256 47.57 18.39 5.48
N ARG A 257 47.15 18.28 6.76
CA ARG A 257 47.55 19.23 7.81
C ARG A 257 49.06 19.21 8.03
N ALA A 258 49.67 18.03 8.10
CA ALA A 258 51.12 17.88 8.28
C ALA A 258 51.90 18.45 7.09
N ALA A 259 51.42 18.24 5.86
CA ALA A 259 52.02 18.81 4.66
C ALA A 259 51.95 20.35 4.64
N ARG A 260 50.79 20.92 4.99
CA ARG A 260 50.63 22.39 5.10
C ARG A 260 51.52 23.01 6.16
N ALA A 261 51.75 22.32 7.28
CA ALA A 261 52.69 22.78 8.30
C ALA A 261 54.13 22.87 7.78
N ARG A 262 54.48 22.10 6.74
CA ARG A 262 55.77 22.19 6.02
C ARG A 262 55.79 23.26 4.91
N GLY A 263 54.66 23.92 4.63
CA GLY A 263 54.55 24.95 3.60
C GLY A 263 53.98 24.47 2.25
N ILE A 264 53.54 23.21 2.14
CA ILE A 264 52.95 22.66 0.91
C ILE A 264 51.48 23.06 0.83
N SER A 265 51.05 23.58 -0.31
CA SER A 265 49.62 23.85 -0.54
C SER A 265 48.89 22.55 -0.85
N VAL A 266 47.71 22.35 -0.26
CA VAL A 266 46.88 21.17 -0.57
C VAL A 266 45.45 21.61 -0.83
N ASP A 267 44.81 21.08 -1.87
CA ASP A 267 43.39 21.26 -2.15
C ASP A 267 42.69 19.91 -2.32
N ILE A 268 41.55 19.73 -1.66
CA ILE A 268 40.76 18.49 -1.71
C ILE A 268 39.37 18.84 -2.25
N LEU A 269 39.00 18.19 -3.33
CA LEU A 269 37.73 18.40 -4.01
C LEU A 269 36.99 17.07 -4.22
N ASP A 270 35.71 17.05 -3.88
CA ASP A 270 34.82 15.92 -4.11
C ASP A 270 33.67 16.33 -5.04
N GLU A 271 33.73 15.84 -6.27
CA GLU A 271 32.69 15.96 -7.29
C GLU A 271 31.82 14.70 -7.37
N ARG A 272 32.17 13.64 -6.63
CA ARG A 272 31.49 12.34 -6.62
C ARG A 272 30.20 12.36 -5.82
N GLY A 273 30.22 13.00 -4.65
CA GLY A 273 29.06 13.11 -3.75
C GLY A 273 28.63 11.79 -3.08
N SER A 274 29.37 10.69 -3.31
CA SER A 274 29.19 9.38 -2.69
C SER A 274 30.55 8.78 -2.33
N VAL A 275 30.58 7.90 -1.32
CA VAL A 275 31.84 7.30 -0.85
C VAL A 275 32.37 6.29 -1.88
N PRO A 276 33.63 6.43 -2.36
CA PRO A 276 34.28 5.43 -3.19
C PRO A 276 34.38 4.05 -2.52
N SER A 277 34.76 3.02 -3.27
CA SER A 277 34.94 1.69 -2.68
C SER A 277 36.08 1.69 -1.64
N PRO A 278 36.08 0.76 -0.67
CA PRO A 278 37.14 0.65 0.33
C PRO A 278 38.54 0.54 -0.30
N GLU A 279 38.67 -0.18 -1.42
CA GLU A 279 39.93 -0.38 -2.14
C GLU A 279 40.44 0.95 -2.72
N VAL A 280 39.56 1.75 -3.31
CA VAL A 280 39.90 3.09 -3.82
C VAL A 280 40.30 4.01 -2.67
N MET A 281 39.58 3.97 -1.56
CA MET A 281 39.88 4.80 -0.38
C MET A 281 41.24 4.46 0.23
N GLU A 282 41.56 3.18 0.33
CA GLU A 282 42.87 2.70 0.82
C GLU A 282 44.00 3.11 -0.13
N ALA A 283 43.85 2.87 -1.44
CA ALA A 283 44.82 3.28 -2.45
C ALA A 283 45.03 4.81 -2.43
N THR A 284 43.96 5.59 -2.28
CA THR A 284 44.02 7.06 -2.19
C THR A 284 44.85 7.49 -0.99
N ALA A 285 44.58 6.92 0.19
CA ALA A 285 45.32 7.26 1.40
C ALA A 285 46.80 6.90 1.28
N GLN A 286 47.12 5.73 0.71
CA GLN A 286 48.51 5.29 0.51
C GLN A 286 49.28 6.18 -0.47
N GLN A 287 48.70 6.47 -1.64
CA GLN A 287 49.35 7.30 -2.66
C GLN A 287 49.51 8.74 -2.20
N LEU A 288 48.47 9.31 -1.57
CA LEU A 288 48.56 10.66 -1.02
C LEU A 288 49.63 10.76 0.07
N ALA A 289 49.74 9.75 0.95
CA ALA A 289 50.79 9.72 1.96
C ALA A 289 52.20 9.70 1.33
N ALA A 290 52.40 8.88 0.29
CA ALA A 290 53.67 8.78 -0.42
C ALA A 290 54.05 10.10 -1.11
N ILE A 291 53.12 10.70 -1.85
CA ILE A 291 53.32 11.99 -2.54
C ILE A 291 53.65 13.09 -1.54
N LEU A 292 52.85 13.23 -0.47
CA LEU A 292 53.07 14.27 0.52
C LEU A 292 54.38 14.07 1.31
N ALA A 293 54.82 12.82 1.49
CA ALA A 293 56.10 12.52 2.16
C ALA A 293 57.32 12.91 1.29
N ALA A 294 57.21 12.78 -0.04
CA ALA A 294 58.27 13.14 -0.98
C ALA A 294 58.28 14.63 -1.36
N ALA A 295 57.14 15.31 -1.26
CA ALA A 295 57.02 16.72 -1.63
C ALA A 295 57.77 17.64 -0.65
N GLU A 296 58.72 18.43 -1.16
CA GLU A 296 59.45 19.47 -0.41
C GLU A 296 58.83 20.86 -0.60
N SER A 297 58.20 21.13 -1.75
CA SER A 297 57.52 22.38 -2.10
C SER A 297 56.36 22.17 -3.07
N GLY A 298 55.58 23.22 -3.32
CA GLY A 298 54.54 23.25 -4.34
C GLY A 298 53.12 23.00 -3.84
N ALA A 299 52.26 22.48 -4.73
CA ALA A 299 50.83 22.29 -4.49
C ALA A 299 50.39 20.86 -4.84
N VAL A 300 49.56 20.26 -3.98
CA VAL A 300 48.94 18.94 -4.21
C VAL A 300 47.42 19.09 -4.31
N THR A 301 46.84 18.58 -5.38
CA THR A 301 45.38 18.59 -5.59
C THR A 301 44.87 17.16 -5.59
N VAL A 302 43.86 16.87 -4.77
CA VAL A 302 43.18 15.57 -4.71
C VAL A 302 41.73 15.76 -5.14
N ARG A 303 41.31 15.09 -6.22
CA ARG A 303 39.95 15.20 -6.78
C ARG A 303 39.27 13.85 -6.82
N ALA A 304 38.12 13.71 -6.15
CA ALA A 304 37.22 12.59 -6.39
C ALA A 304 36.29 12.92 -7.56
N LEU A 305 36.32 12.08 -8.60
CA LEU A 305 35.58 12.33 -9.84
C LEU A 305 34.15 11.75 -9.79
N PRO A 306 33.21 12.31 -10.59
CA PRO A 306 31.81 11.88 -10.61
C PRO A 306 31.63 10.37 -10.85
N PRO A 307 30.54 9.77 -10.34
CA PRO A 307 30.25 8.36 -10.59
C PRO A 307 30.13 8.06 -12.10
N GLY A 308 30.81 7.02 -12.57
CA GLY A 308 30.83 6.62 -13.99
C GLY A 308 32.09 7.02 -14.75
N ASP A 309 32.97 7.82 -14.14
CA ASP A 309 34.34 8.02 -14.63
C ASP A 309 35.20 6.76 -14.37
N PRO A 310 36.04 6.31 -15.32
CA PRO A 310 36.97 5.20 -15.10
C PRO A 310 37.96 5.46 -13.96
N THR A 311 38.26 6.73 -13.65
CA THR A 311 39.11 7.14 -12.54
C THR A 311 38.23 7.62 -11.39
N ALA A 312 38.37 7.02 -10.21
CA ALA A 312 37.63 7.43 -9.02
C ALA A 312 38.29 8.60 -8.30
N VAL A 313 39.62 8.60 -8.20
CA VAL A 313 40.40 9.67 -7.56
C VAL A 313 41.61 10.03 -8.41
N PHE A 314 41.82 11.33 -8.58
CA PHE A 314 42.97 11.90 -9.28
C PHE A 314 43.78 12.77 -8.32
N ILE A 315 45.08 12.48 -8.19
CA ILE A 315 46.01 13.23 -7.35
C ILE A 315 47.06 13.86 -8.25
N VAL A 316 47.29 15.15 -8.11
CA VAL A 316 48.33 15.87 -8.86
C VAL A 316 49.23 16.60 -7.87
N HIS A 317 50.55 16.42 -8.01
CA HIS A 317 51.55 17.23 -7.33
C HIS A 317 52.29 18.08 -8.36
N ASP A 318 52.21 19.38 -8.18
CA ASP A 318 52.93 20.39 -8.94
C ASP A 318 53.97 21.03 -8.00
N SER A 319 55.26 20.75 -8.23
CA SER A 319 56.37 21.29 -7.42
C SER A 319 56.56 22.80 -7.59
N GLN A 320 55.96 23.38 -8.64
CA GLN A 320 56.15 24.75 -9.13
C GLN A 320 57.60 25.07 -9.56
N ASP A 321 58.41 24.03 -9.79
CA ASP A 321 59.73 24.13 -10.38
C ASP A 321 59.60 24.03 -11.93
N PRO A 322 60.03 25.05 -12.70
CA PRO A 322 59.92 25.05 -14.16
C PRO A 322 60.61 23.86 -14.85
N ASP A 323 61.60 23.27 -14.18
CA ASP A 323 62.42 22.19 -14.73
C ASP A 323 61.98 20.78 -14.25
N ALA A 324 60.93 20.69 -13.42
CA ALA A 324 60.40 19.42 -12.91
C ALA A 324 59.01 19.12 -13.49
N ASP A 325 58.82 17.88 -13.97
CA ASP A 325 57.51 17.43 -14.45
C ASP A 325 56.55 17.21 -13.26
N PRO A 326 55.27 17.64 -13.38
CA PRO A 326 54.26 17.38 -12.35
C PRO A 326 53.94 15.89 -12.28
N VAL A 327 53.78 15.36 -11.07
CA VAL A 327 53.41 13.96 -10.85
C VAL A 327 51.90 13.83 -10.78
N ALA A 328 51.31 13.01 -11.64
CA ALA A 328 49.89 12.71 -11.63
C ALA A 328 49.63 11.24 -11.28
N VAL A 329 48.63 10.99 -10.44
CA VAL A 329 48.22 9.65 -10.03
C VAL A 329 46.72 9.47 -10.24
N GLU A 330 46.36 8.49 -11.04
CA GLU A 330 44.99 8.05 -11.27
C GLU A 330 44.72 6.76 -10.51
N ILE A 331 43.58 6.73 -9.80
CA ILE A 331 43.11 5.55 -9.08
C ILE A 331 41.80 5.10 -9.72
N ALA A 332 41.84 3.93 -10.35
CA ALA A 332 40.71 3.40 -11.12
C ALA A 332 39.50 3.06 -10.24
N ASP A 333 38.30 3.38 -10.71
CA ASP A 333 37.06 3.06 -10.02
C ASP A 333 36.84 1.54 -9.93
N GLY A 334 36.26 1.09 -8.82
CA GLY A 334 35.97 -0.32 -8.52
C GLY A 334 37.17 -1.23 -8.22
N THR A 335 38.35 -0.98 -8.80
CA THR A 335 39.55 -1.83 -8.60
C THR A 335 40.60 -1.22 -7.69
N GLY A 336 40.64 0.11 -7.58
CA GLY A 336 41.70 0.82 -6.85
C GLY A 336 43.08 0.74 -7.51
N ALA A 337 43.16 0.29 -8.77
CA ALA A 337 44.42 0.20 -9.50
C ALA A 337 45.03 1.59 -9.70
N VAL A 338 46.32 1.72 -9.40
CA VAL A 338 47.05 2.99 -9.42
C VAL A 338 47.86 3.10 -10.71
N SER A 339 47.72 4.23 -11.41
CA SER A 339 48.56 4.60 -12.55
C SER A 339 49.24 5.93 -12.25
N VAL A 340 50.56 5.99 -12.42
CA VAL A 340 51.38 7.19 -12.16
C VAL A 340 51.92 7.70 -13.49
N PHE A 341 51.83 9.01 -13.72
CA PHE A 341 52.20 9.69 -14.96
C PHE A 341 53.01 10.95 -14.69
#